data_AF-A0AAV8XX27-F1
#
_entry.id   AF-A0AAV8XX27-F1
#
_cell.length_a   1.000
_cell.length_b   1.000
_cell.length_c   1.000
_cell.angle_alpha   90.00
_cell.angle_beta   90.00
_cell.angle_gamma   90.00
#
_symmetry.space_group_name_H-M   'P 1'
#
loop_
_entity.id
_entity.type
_entity.pdbx_description
1 polymer ?
#
loop_
_entity_poly.entity_id
_entity_poly.type
_entity_poly.pdbx_seq_one_letter_code
_entity_poly.pdbx_strand_id
1 'polypeptide(L)'
;MFQANFMPDIQKLYIGDELVWGTKLSQIEPSSNDTSQGLVPSPTGLPLTSSPPLTPLPLTPTWEMLQETTARLLFMAVRWVRCLAPFQTLSKHDQLLLLQESWKELFLLHLAQWSVPWDLSTLLGCPQARERLPADIHTATEIKTIQEIMCRFRQISPDGSECGCMKAILLFTPETAGLCDVQPVEMLQDQAQCILGDYVRTRYPRQPTRFGRLLLLVPSLRAIRPLTVELLFFKETIGEIPITQLLGDMYYMEKCVTTP
;
A
#
# COMPACT_ATOMS: atom_id res chain seq x y z
N MET A 1 -24.03 -13.15 -12.59
CA MET A 1 -23.76 -11.72 -12.85
C MET A 1 -22.63 -11.14 -11.98
N PHE A 2 -22.47 -11.51 -10.71
CA PHE A 2 -21.37 -11.01 -9.85
C PHE A 2 -19.95 -11.43 -10.28
N GLN A 3 -19.77 -12.68 -10.70
CA GLN A 3 -18.48 -13.21 -11.20
C GLN A 3 -17.97 -12.48 -12.46
N ALA A 4 -18.88 -11.89 -13.25
CA ALA A 4 -18.54 -11.20 -14.49
C ALA A 4 -18.01 -9.77 -14.26
N ASN A 5 -18.26 -9.16 -13.10
CA ASN A 5 -17.89 -7.76 -12.83
C ASN A 5 -16.80 -7.59 -11.76
N PHE A 6 -16.55 -8.59 -10.92
CA PHE A 6 -15.55 -8.48 -9.83
C PHE A 6 -14.11 -8.24 -10.32
N MET A 7 -13.63 -9.07 -11.25
CA MET A 7 -12.30 -8.92 -11.86
C MET A 7 -12.15 -7.63 -12.69
N PRO A 8 -13.12 -7.27 -13.56
CA PRO A 8 -13.10 -5.99 -14.26
C PRO A 8 -13.09 -4.76 -13.35
N ASP A 9 -13.79 -4.80 -12.20
CA ASP A 9 -13.83 -3.67 -11.27
C ASP A 9 -12.51 -3.55 -10.46
N ILE A 10 -11.90 -4.68 -10.08
CA ILE A 10 -10.54 -4.73 -9.51
C ILE A 10 -9.51 -4.21 -10.52
N GLN A 11 -9.60 -4.62 -11.78
CA GLN A 11 -8.69 -4.19 -12.85
C GLN A 11 -8.88 -2.71 -13.23
N LYS A 12 -10.11 -2.18 -13.23
CA LYS A 12 -10.37 -0.74 -13.46
C LYS A 12 -9.76 0.14 -12.37
N LEU A 13 -9.81 -0.31 -11.12
CA LEU A 13 -9.18 0.40 -10.01
C LEU A 13 -7.64 0.33 -10.08
N TYR A 14 -7.10 -0.81 -10.51
CA TYR A 14 -5.67 -0.98 -10.72
C TYR A 14 -5.12 -0.13 -11.89
N ILE A 15 -5.81 -0.13 -13.04
CA ILE A 15 -5.41 0.67 -14.22
C ILE A 15 -5.53 2.17 -13.93
N GLY A 16 -6.54 2.61 -13.18
CA GLY A 16 -6.67 4.00 -12.76
C GLY A 16 -5.51 4.47 -11.88
N ASP A 17 -5.05 3.63 -10.94
CA ASP A 17 -3.92 3.95 -10.05
C ASP A 17 -2.56 3.84 -10.76
N GLU A 18 -2.36 2.86 -11.67
CA GLU A 18 -1.14 2.78 -12.49
C GLU A 18 -1.02 3.95 -13.49
N LEU A 19 -2.11 4.39 -14.13
CA LEU A 19 -2.07 5.51 -15.07
C LEU A 19 -1.74 6.83 -14.35
N VAL A 20 -2.31 7.04 -13.15
CA VAL A 20 -2.01 8.22 -12.31
C VAL A 20 -0.54 8.23 -11.86
N TRP A 21 0.04 7.06 -11.60
CA TRP A 21 1.44 6.95 -11.18
C TRP A 21 2.44 7.00 -12.34
N GLY A 22 2.14 6.34 -13.47
CA GLY A 22 2.98 6.36 -14.67
C GLY A 22 3.12 7.75 -15.28
N THR A 23 2.04 8.55 -15.25
CA THR A 23 2.05 9.92 -15.77
C THR A 23 2.81 10.90 -14.86
N LYS A 24 2.87 10.63 -13.55
CA LYS A 24 3.61 11.47 -12.58
C LYS A 24 5.11 11.23 -12.61
N LEU A 25 5.54 10.00 -12.91
CA LEU A 25 6.96 9.65 -13.06
C LEU A 25 7.56 10.21 -14.36
N SER A 26 6.78 10.35 -15.44
CA SER A 26 7.23 10.97 -16.69
C SER A 26 7.33 12.50 -16.66
N GLN A 27 6.82 13.16 -15.61
CA GLN A 27 6.89 14.62 -15.46
C GLN A 27 8.10 15.09 -14.63
N ILE A 28 8.95 14.16 -14.17
CA ILE A 28 10.20 14.44 -13.48
C ILE A 28 11.35 14.27 -14.49
N GLU A 29 11.34 15.07 -15.56
CA GLU A 29 12.54 15.33 -16.36
C GLU A 29 12.98 16.77 -16.07
N PRO A 30 14.25 17.01 -15.70
CA PRO A 30 14.71 18.37 -15.46
C PRO A 30 14.78 19.11 -16.79
N SER A 31 14.05 20.23 -16.85
CA SER A 31 14.11 21.22 -17.91
C SER A 31 15.55 21.65 -18.19
N SER A 32 16.15 21.16 -19.27
CA SER A 32 17.39 21.69 -19.82
C SER A 32 17.09 22.98 -20.57
N ASN A 33 17.49 24.12 -19.98
CA ASN A 33 17.36 25.43 -20.59
C ASN A 33 18.44 25.61 -21.65
N ASP A 34 18.03 26.07 -22.83
CA ASP A 34 18.85 26.17 -24.03
C ASP A 34 19.63 27.49 -24.11
N THR A 35 20.90 27.35 -24.48
CA THR A 35 21.69 28.21 -25.40
C THR A 35 22.01 29.69 -25.08
N SER A 36 23.31 29.96 -24.86
CA SER A 36 24.13 31.12 -25.32
C SER A 36 25.54 30.96 -24.70
N GLN A 37 26.73 31.05 -25.32
CA GLN A 37 27.27 31.55 -26.59
C GLN A 37 28.73 31.03 -26.75
N GLY A 38 29.25 30.95 -28.00
CA GLY A 38 30.55 31.54 -28.36
C GLY A 38 31.90 30.80 -28.18
N LEU A 39 32.48 30.39 -29.33
CA LEU A 39 33.90 30.37 -29.77
C LEU A 39 35.05 29.64 -29.00
N VAL A 40 35.82 28.89 -29.80
CA VAL A 40 37.09 28.11 -29.64
C VAL A 40 38.34 29.05 -29.64
N PRO A 41 39.64 28.70 -29.32
CA PRO A 41 40.34 27.42 -29.00
C PRO A 41 41.29 27.38 -27.76
N SER A 42 41.81 26.16 -27.48
CA SER A 42 42.96 25.71 -26.62
C SER A 42 44.31 26.43 -26.91
N PRO A 43 45.44 26.28 -26.13
CA PRO A 43 45.88 25.09 -25.36
C PRO A 43 46.70 25.30 -24.05
N THR A 44 47.16 24.18 -23.47
CA THR A 44 48.38 23.96 -22.61
C THR A 44 48.16 23.68 -21.10
N GLY A 45 48.49 22.44 -20.68
CA GLY A 45 49.28 22.16 -19.46
C GLY A 45 48.59 21.82 -18.12
N LEU A 46 48.68 20.53 -17.72
CA LEU A 46 48.71 19.97 -16.35
C LEU A 46 47.42 19.98 -15.50
N PRO A 47 47.37 19.21 -14.40
CA PRO A 47 47.42 17.75 -14.27
C PRO A 47 46.01 17.16 -14.05
N LEU A 48 45.86 15.85 -14.30
CA LEU A 48 44.62 15.11 -14.10
C LEU A 48 44.17 15.20 -12.63
N THR A 49 43.18 16.05 -12.35
CA THR A 49 42.45 16.01 -11.08
C THR A 49 41.51 14.81 -11.16
N SER A 50 41.73 13.85 -10.28
CA SER A 50 40.81 12.73 -10.10
C SER A 50 39.46 13.31 -9.66
N SER A 51 38.49 13.34 -10.55
CA SER A 51 37.08 13.50 -10.17
C SER A 51 36.77 12.45 -9.10
N PRO A 52 36.10 12.83 -7.98
CA PRO A 52 35.63 11.82 -7.06
C PRO A 52 34.69 10.89 -7.84
N PRO A 53 34.70 9.57 -7.59
CA PRO A 53 33.68 8.72 -8.18
C PRO A 53 32.34 9.29 -7.77
N LEU A 54 31.49 9.59 -8.76
CA LEU A 54 30.06 9.81 -8.53
C LEU A 54 29.58 8.52 -7.86
N THR A 55 29.53 8.54 -6.54
CA THR A 55 28.87 7.49 -5.77
C THR A 55 27.43 7.52 -6.26
N PRO A 56 26.89 6.41 -6.79
CA PRO A 56 25.49 6.38 -7.14
C PRO A 56 24.73 6.71 -5.86
N LEU A 57 24.04 7.85 -5.86
CA LEU A 57 23.10 8.21 -4.80
C LEU A 57 22.26 6.96 -4.54
N PRO A 58 22.24 6.42 -3.32
CA PRO A 58 21.29 5.37 -3.03
C PRO A 58 19.92 6.00 -3.27
N LEU A 59 19.25 5.57 -4.34
CA LEU A 59 17.81 5.70 -4.48
C LEU A 59 17.23 4.80 -3.38
N THR A 60 17.37 5.22 -2.13
CA THR A 60 16.70 4.66 -0.96
C THR A 60 15.65 5.67 -0.53
N PRO A 61 14.41 5.25 -0.23
CA PRO A 61 13.37 6.19 0.09
C PRO A 61 13.71 6.86 1.43
N THR A 62 13.62 8.18 1.48
CA THR A 62 13.81 8.93 2.72
C THR A 62 12.58 8.77 3.62
N TRP A 63 12.76 9.04 4.91
CA TRP A 63 11.66 9.06 5.86
C TRP A 63 10.60 10.10 5.47
N GLU A 64 11.03 11.25 4.96
CA GLU A 64 10.16 12.32 4.46
C GLU A 64 9.26 11.84 3.31
N MET A 65 9.83 11.16 2.30
CA MET A 65 9.07 10.61 1.18
C MET A 65 8.03 9.58 1.64
N LEU A 66 8.40 8.74 2.61
CA LEU A 66 7.47 7.79 3.22
C LEU A 66 6.32 8.54 3.89
N GLN A 67 6.61 9.55 4.73
CA GLN A 67 5.59 10.33 5.43
C GLN A 67 4.65 11.06 4.49
N GLU A 68 5.16 11.74 3.47
CA GLU A 68 4.34 12.43 2.46
C GLU A 68 3.40 11.47 1.72
N THR A 69 3.80 10.20 1.58
CA THR A 69 3.05 9.20 0.84
C THR A 69 2.05 8.43 1.71
N THR A 70 2.26 8.32 3.02
CA THR A 70 1.43 7.49 3.92
C THR A 70 -0.05 7.88 3.91
N ALA A 71 -0.38 9.16 4.06
CA ALA A 71 -1.75 9.66 4.00
C ALA A 71 -2.41 9.35 2.64
N ARG A 72 -1.64 9.46 1.55
CA ARG A 72 -2.12 9.10 0.21
C ARG A 72 -2.43 7.62 0.10
N LEU A 73 -1.57 6.75 0.63
CA LEU A 73 -1.79 5.29 0.63
C LEU A 73 -3.03 4.91 1.45
N LEU A 74 -3.25 5.57 2.60
CA LEU A 74 -4.46 5.38 3.39
C LEU A 74 -5.71 5.81 2.60
N PHE A 75 -5.66 6.98 1.94
CA PHE A 75 -6.75 7.43 1.09
C PHE A 75 -7.03 6.48 -0.07
N MET A 76 -6.00 5.94 -0.73
CA MET A 76 -6.17 4.92 -1.77
C MET A 76 -6.86 3.67 -1.23
N ALA A 77 -6.50 3.22 -0.02
CA ALA A 77 -7.18 2.09 0.62
C ALA A 77 -8.67 2.36 0.85
N VAL A 78 -9.02 3.52 1.42
CA VAL A 78 -10.43 3.91 1.65
C VAL A 78 -11.18 4.03 0.34
N ARG A 79 -10.57 4.67 -0.68
CA ARG A 79 -11.16 4.81 -2.02
C ARG A 79 -11.41 3.44 -2.66
N TRP A 80 -10.46 2.51 -2.58
CA TRP A 80 -10.62 1.16 -3.11
C TRP A 80 -11.83 0.46 -2.47
N VAL A 81 -11.96 0.52 -1.14
CA VAL A 81 -13.10 -0.05 -0.40
C VAL A 81 -14.43 0.57 -0.86
N ARG A 82 -14.46 1.90 -1.05
CA ARG A 82 -15.66 2.62 -1.53
C ARG A 82 -16.06 2.25 -2.95
N CYS A 83 -15.09 2.00 -3.82
CA CYS A 83 -15.35 1.61 -5.20
C CYS A 83 -15.63 0.10 -5.38
N LEU A 84 -15.45 -0.71 -4.34
CA LEU A 84 -15.68 -2.14 -4.40
C LEU A 84 -17.18 -2.46 -4.38
N ALA A 85 -17.77 -2.80 -5.53
CA ALA A 85 -19.21 -2.99 -5.68
C ALA A 85 -19.82 -4.02 -4.70
N PRO A 86 -19.21 -5.21 -4.45
CA PRO A 86 -19.75 -6.14 -3.46
C PRO A 86 -19.72 -5.62 -2.02
N PHE A 87 -18.79 -4.73 -1.68
CA PHE A 87 -18.79 -4.10 -0.37
C PHE A 87 -19.97 -3.13 -0.19
N GLN A 88 -20.38 -2.48 -1.28
CA GLN A 88 -21.50 -1.54 -1.27
C GLN A 88 -22.87 -2.22 -1.05
N THR A 89 -22.97 -3.55 -1.14
CA THR A 89 -24.21 -4.28 -0.86
C THR A 89 -24.43 -4.57 0.63
N LEU A 90 -23.41 -4.40 1.47
CA LEU A 90 -23.51 -4.59 2.92
C LEU A 90 -24.22 -3.41 3.59
N SER A 91 -24.66 -3.58 4.85
CA SER A 91 -25.25 -2.48 5.62
C SER A 91 -24.22 -1.35 5.84
N LYS A 92 -24.67 -0.10 5.96
CA LYS A 92 -23.74 1.04 6.16
C LYS A 92 -22.96 0.95 7.47
N HIS A 93 -23.59 0.36 8.49
CA HIS A 93 -22.94 0.03 9.76
C HIS A 93 -21.79 -0.96 9.55
N ASP A 94 -22.06 -2.10 8.90
CA ASP A 94 -21.05 -3.13 8.65
C ASP A 94 -19.93 -2.63 7.73
N GLN A 95 -20.26 -1.79 6.73
CA GLN A 95 -19.25 -1.16 5.87
C GLN A 95 -18.25 -0.35 6.70
N LEU A 96 -18.73 0.55 7.57
CA LEU A 96 -17.81 1.36 8.38
C LEU A 96 -17.00 0.49 9.34
N LEU A 97 -17.65 -0.47 9.99
CA LEU A 97 -17.04 -1.36 10.97
C LEU A 97 -15.92 -2.22 10.34
N LEU A 98 -16.19 -2.88 9.21
CA LEU A 98 -15.19 -3.67 8.49
C LEU A 98 -14.01 -2.82 8.03
N LEU A 99 -14.25 -1.59 7.58
CA LEU A 99 -13.18 -0.66 7.21
C LEU A 99 -12.33 -0.27 8.44
N GLN A 100 -12.97 0.07 9.56
CA GLN A 100 -12.28 0.45 10.80
C GLN A 100 -11.50 -0.71 11.45
N GLU A 101 -11.86 -1.96 11.18
CA GLU A 101 -11.12 -3.12 11.69
C GLU A 101 -9.96 -3.55 10.77
N SER A 102 -10.10 -3.36 9.45
CA SER A 102 -9.14 -3.86 8.44
C SER A 102 -8.19 -2.79 7.85
N TRP A 103 -8.32 -1.53 8.27
CA TRP A 103 -7.58 -0.43 7.64
C TRP A 103 -6.06 -0.60 7.68
N LYS A 104 -5.52 -1.13 8.79
CA LYS A 104 -4.07 -1.28 8.98
C LYS A 104 -3.51 -2.32 8.02
N GLU A 105 -4.22 -3.42 7.80
CA GLU A 105 -3.79 -4.46 6.86
C GLU A 105 -3.89 -3.95 5.42
N LEU A 106 -4.97 -3.23 5.10
CA LEU A 106 -5.11 -2.60 3.78
C LEU A 106 -4.01 -1.57 3.53
N PHE A 107 -3.73 -0.71 4.51
CA PHE A 107 -2.65 0.27 4.43
C PHE A 107 -1.28 -0.40 4.23
N LEU A 108 -0.94 -1.40 5.06
CA LEU A 108 0.32 -2.12 4.96
C LEU A 108 0.47 -2.85 3.61
N LEU A 109 -0.63 -3.35 3.03
CA LEU A 109 -0.58 -3.96 1.72
C LEU A 109 -0.33 -2.92 0.61
N HIS A 110 -0.95 -1.74 0.69
CA HIS A 110 -0.64 -0.63 -0.24
C HIS A 110 0.81 -0.13 -0.06
N LEU A 111 1.30 -0.08 1.18
CA LEU A 111 2.69 0.24 1.47
C LEU A 111 3.63 -0.80 0.85
N ALA A 112 3.30 -2.10 0.95
CA ALA A 112 4.06 -3.17 0.33
C ALA A 112 4.09 -3.05 -1.20
N GLN A 113 2.95 -2.71 -1.82
CA GLN A 113 2.85 -2.45 -3.27
C GLN A 113 3.70 -1.24 -3.70
N TRP A 114 3.58 -0.12 -2.99
CA TRP A 114 4.32 1.10 -3.31
C TRP A 114 5.83 0.94 -3.11
N SER A 115 6.23 0.20 -2.07
CA SER A 115 7.63 -0.01 -1.73
C SER A 115 8.30 -1.18 -2.47
N VAL A 116 7.65 -1.81 -3.46
CA VAL A 116 8.26 -2.91 -4.24
C VAL A 116 9.66 -2.56 -4.78
N PRO A 117 9.91 -1.35 -5.33
CA PRO A 117 11.24 -1.00 -5.84
C PRO A 117 12.29 -0.79 -4.75
N TRP A 118 11.90 -0.70 -3.48
CA TRP A 118 12.74 -0.19 -2.41
C TRP A 118 12.83 -1.19 -1.25
N ASP A 119 13.98 -1.29 -0.59
CA ASP A 119 14.08 -2.03 0.66
C ASP A 119 13.86 -1.11 1.88
N LEU A 120 12.65 -1.14 2.43
CA LEU A 120 12.31 -0.39 3.64
C LEU A 120 12.94 -0.95 4.92
N SER A 121 13.65 -2.08 4.87
CA SER A 121 14.22 -2.70 6.07
C SER A 121 15.15 -1.77 6.83
N THR A 122 16.01 -1.04 6.13
CA THR A 122 16.93 -0.07 6.74
C THR A 122 16.19 1.14 7.31
N LEU A 123 15.18 1.65 6.59
CA LEU A 123 14.38 2.80 7.00
C LEU A 123 13.54 2.51 8.25
N LEU A 124 12.93 1.32 8.32
CA LEU A 124 12.12 0.88 9.47
C LEU A 124 12.99 0.46 10.67
N GLY A 125 14.26 0.12 10.43
CA GLY A 125 15.22 -0.26 11.47
C GLY A 125 16.01 0.91 12.07
N CYS A 126 15.84 2.13 11.56
CA CYS A 126 16.64 3.27 11.98
C CYS A 126 16.24 3.77 13.39
N PRO A 127 17.15 4.46 14.11
CA PRO A 127 16.85 5.02 15.44
C PRO A 127 15.62 5.93 15.44
N GLN A 128 15.44 6.73 14.39
CA GLN A 128 14.32 7.65 14.23
C GLN A 128 12.95 6.92 14.18
N ALA A 129 12.88 5.75 13.54
CA ALA A 129 11.68 4.92 13.54
C ALA A 129 11.41 4.32 14.93
N ARG A 130 12.48 3.92 15.63
CA ARG A 130 12.41 3.35 16.98
C ARG A 130 11.97 4.36 18.04
N GLU A 131 12.44 5.60 17.94
CA GLU A 131 12.08 6.69 18.88
C GLU A 131 10.59 7.05 18.82
N ARG A 132 9.90 6.77 17.71
CA ARG A 132 8.46 7.00 17.59
C ARG A 132 7.61 5.99 18.34
N LEU A 133 8.20 4.85 18.70
CA LEU A 133 7.48 3.69 19.21
C LEU A 133 7.83 3.39 20.67
N PRO A 134 6.91 2.75 21.43
CA PRO A 134 7.20 2.34 22.79
C PRO A 134 8.34 1.31 22.83
N ALA A 135 9.17 1.40 23.87
CA ALA A 135 10.31 0.50 24.07
C ALA A 135 9.88 -0.84 24.69
N ASP A 136 9.04 -1.60 23.99
CA ASP A 136 8.58 -2.92 24.42
C ASP A 136 8.90 -4.02 23.38
N ILE A 137 8.89 -5.27 23.84
CA ILE A 137 9.26 -6.44 23.04
C ILE A 137 8.24 -6.70 21.91
N HIS A 138 6.95 -6.41 22.14
CA HIS A 138 5.91 -6.63 21.14
C HIS A 138 6.12 -5.70 19.95
N THR A 139 6.32 -4.41 20.21
CA THR A 139 6.63 -3.40 19.18
C THR A 139 7.86 -3.77 18.36
N ALA A 140 8.95 -4.20 19.01
CA ALA A 140 10.16 -4.62 18.29
C ALA A 140 9.90 -5.84 17.38
N THR A 141 9.03 -6.76 17.79
CA THR A 141 8.62 -7.93 17.01
C THR A 141 7.71 -7.53 15.83
N GLU A 142 6.82 -6.56 16.03
CA GLU A 142 5.94 -6.04 14.99
C GLU A 142 6.73 -5.32 13.88
N ILE A 143 7.77 -4.53 14.22
CA ILE A 143 8.64 -3.91 13.20
C ILE A 143 9.30 -4.98 12.33
N LYS A 144 9.85 -6.02 12.95
CA LYS A 144 10.44 -7.16 12.20
C LYS A 144 9.40 -7.84 11.33
N THR A 145 8.19 -8.03 11.85
CA THR A 145 7.07 -8.62 11.10
C THR A 145 6.71 -7.76 9.89
N ILE A 146 6.65 -6.43 10.03
CA ILE A 146 6.42 -5.50 8.91
C ILE A 146 7.53 -5.66 7.85
N GLN A 147 8.80 -5.65 8.26
CA GLN A 147 9.94 -5.82 7.36
C GLN A 147 9.88 -7.17 6.60
N GLU A 148 9.54 -8.25 7.32
CA GLU A 148 9.35 -9.58 6.73
C GLU A 148 8.18 -9.61 5.73
N ILE A 149 7.06 -8.95 6.03
CA ILE A 149 5.93 -8.82 5.10
C ILE A 149 6.38 -8.11 3.83
N MET A 150 7.07 -6.96 3.94
CA MET A 150 7.56 -6.22 2.77
C MET A 150 8.51 -7.08 1.92
N CYS A 151 9.42 -7.81 2.58
CA CYS A 151 10.36 -8.70 1.90
C CYS A 151 9.65 -9.86 1.18
N ARG A 152 8.74 -10.56 1.86
CA ARG A 152 7.98 -11.67 1.27
C ARG A 152 7.07 -11.19 0.15
N PHE A 153 6.45 -10.02 0.29
CA PHE A 153 5.62 -9.42 -0.75
C PHE A 153 6.45 -9.17 -2.02
N ARG A 154 7.65 -8.58 -1.90
CA ARG A 154 8.58 -8.40 -3.04
C ARG A 154 8.99 -9.73 -3.68
N GLN A 155 9.27 -10.76 -2.89
CA GLN A 155 9.66 -12.08 -3.40
C GLN A 155 8.54 -12.81 -4.12
N ILE A 156 7.29 -12.69 -3.65
CA ILE A 156 6.13 -13.29 -4.30
C ILE A 156 5.74 -12.49 -5.54
N SER A 157 5.96 -11.16 -5.52
CA SER A 157 5.55 -10.20 -6.53
C SER A 157 4.10 -10.43 -7.01
N PRO A 158 3.11 -10.25 -6.11
CA PRO A 158 1.72 -10.43 -6.49
C PRO A 158 1.30 -9.42 -7.55
N ASP A 159 0.54 -9.87 -8.54
CA ASP A 159 -0.04 -8.95 -9.53
C ASP A 159 -1.25 -8.20 -8.97
N GLY A 160 -1.81 -7.27 -9.75
CA GLY A 160 -2.95 -6.45 -9.33
C GLY A 160 -4.20 -7.28 -8.99
N SER A 161 -4.43 -8.38 -9.71
CA SER A 161 -5.57 -9.28 -9.51
C SER A 161 -5.45 -10.03 -8.19
N GLU A 162 -4.26 -10.56 -7.91
CA GLU A 162 -3.93 -11.24 -6.65
C GLU A 162 -4.03 -10.29 -5.47
N CYS A 163 -3.48 -9.08 -5.60
CA CYS A 163 -3.57 -8.04 -4.58
C CYS A 163 -5.02 -7.65 -4.29
N GLY A 164 -5.85 -7.49 -5.32
CA GLY A 164 -7.25 -7.16 -5.16
C GLY A 164 -8.02 -8.22 -4.37
N CYS A 165 -7.76 -9.50 -4.65
CA CYS A 165 -8.38 -10.59 -3.89
C CYS A 165 -7.86 -10.64 -2.44
N MET A 166 -6.56 -10.42 -2.21
CA MET A 166 -6.00 -10.32 -0.86
C MET A 166 -6.63 -9.18 -0.05
N LYS A 167 -6.81 -8.00 -0.66
CA LYS A 167 -7.53 -6.87 -0.03
C LYS A 167 -8.95 -7.26 0.36
N ALA A 168 -9.67 -7.96 -0.53
CA ALA A 168 -11.02 -8.42 -0.24
C ALA A 168 -11.06 -9.43 0.92
N ILE A 169 -10.13 -10.39 0.98
CA ILE A 169 -10.02 -11.36 2.08
C ILE A 169 -9.73 -10.67 3.42
N LEU A 170 -8.91 -9.62 3.41
CA LEU A 170 -8.62 -8.81 4.60
C LEU A 170 -9.82 -7.97 5.05
N LEU A 171 -10.54 -7.39 4.09
CA LEU A 171 -11.70 -6.52 4.34
C LEU A 171 -12.90 -7.31 4.86
N PHE A 172 -13.25 -8.43 4.21
CA PHE A 172 -14.40 -9.25 4.59
C PHE A 172 -13.99 -10.20 5.70
N THR A 173 -14.12 -9.76 6.96
CA THR A 173 -13.79 -10.55 8.15
C THR A 173 -15.09 -10.85 8.92
N PRO A 174 -15.70 -12.04 8.76
CA PRO A 174 -16.98 -12.36 9.40
C PRO A 174 -16.88 -12.46 10.93
N GLU A 175 -15.67 -12.64 11.48
CA GLU A 175 -15.43 -12.68 12.92
C GLU A 175 -15.42 -11.28 13.58
N THR A 176 -15.60 -10.21 12.80
CA THR A 176 -15.64 -8.85 13.33
C THR A 176 -16.82 -8.68 14.31
N ALA A 177 -16.50 -8.31 15.55
CA ALA A 177 -17.49 -8.13 16.60
C ALA A 177 -18.40 -6.93 16.29
N GLY A 178 -19.71 -7.12 16.41
CA GLY A 178 -20.70 -6.06 16.20
C GLY A 178 -21.27 -5.96 14.78
N LEU A 179 -20.96 -6.92 13.90
CA LEU A 179 -21.62 -7.07 12.60
C LEU A 179 -23.12 -7.34 12.75
N CYS A 180 -23.92 -6.68 11.92
CA CYS A 180 -25.36 -6.96 11.80
C CYS A 180 -25.61 -8.24 11.01
N ASP A 181 -24.99 -8.36 9.83
CA ASP A 181 -25.19 -9.48 8.92
C ASP A 181 -23.86 -10.21 8.63
N VAL A 182 -23.57 -11.26 9.40
CA VAL A 182 -22.31 -12.04 9.26
C VAL A 182 -22.27 -12.86 7.98
N GLN A 183 -23.39 -13.49 7.61
CA GLN A 183 -23.45 -14.44 6.49
C GLN A 183 -23.05 -13.80 5.13
N PRO A 184 -23.53 -12.60 4.76
CA PRO A 184 -23.05 -11.94 3.54
C PRO A 184 -21.55 -11.66 3.54
N VAL A 185 -20.97 -11.30 4.69
CA VAL A 185 -19.53 -11.04 4.83
C VAL A 185 -18.72 -12.32 4.63
N GLU A 186 -19.15 -13.43 5.25
CA GLU A 186 -18.56 -14.75 5.09
C GLU A 186 -18.59 -15.19 3.61
N MET A 187 -19.75 -15.09 2.96
CA MET A 187 -19.89 -15.44 1.54
C MET A 187 -18.95 -14.63 0.63
N LEU A 188 -18.77 -13.33 0.92
CA LEU A 188 -17.85 -12.47 0.16
C LEU A 188 -16.38 -12.84 0.40
N GLN A 189 -16.02 -13.22 1.63
CA GLN A 189 -14.68 -13.71 1.96
C GLN A 189 -14.38 -15.02 1.21
N ASP A 190 -15.29 -16.00 1.30
CA ASP A 190 -15.18 -17.29 0.60
C ASP A 190 -15.02 -17.09 -0.91
N GLN A 191 -15.85 -16.22 -1.48
CA GLN A 191 -15.79 -15.92 -2.90
C GLN A 191 -14.43 -15.31 -3.29
N ALA A 192 -13.89 -14.40 -2.50
CA ALA A 192 -12.57 -13.81 -2.75
C ALA A 192 -11.44 -14.87 -2.70
N GLN A 193 -11.53 -15.83 -1.77
CA GLN A 193 -10.57 -16.94 -1.70
C GLN A 193 -10.68 -17.88 -2.90
N CYS A 194 -11.90 -18.25 -3.32
CA CYS A 194 -12.12 -19.09 -4.50
C CYS A 194 -11.58 -18.41 -5.76
N ILE A 195 -11.90 -17.13 -5.97
CA ILE A 195 -11.42 -16.35 -7.13
C ILE A 195 -9.89 -16.31 -7.15
N LEU A 196 -9.25 -16.05 -6.01
CA LEU A 196 -7.79 -16.06 -5.90
C LEU A 196 -7.21 -17.43 -6.25
N GLY A 197 -7.77 -18.51 -5.70
CA GLY A 197 -7.33 -19.88 -5.93
C GLY A 197 -7.41 -20.27 -7.41
N ASP A 198 -8.53 -19.98 -8.06
CA ASP A 198 -8.76 -20.27 -9.47
C ASP A 198 -7.87 -19.42 -10.38
N TYR A 199 -7.71 -18.13 -10.05
CA TYR A 199 -6.82 -17.22 -10.78
C TYR A 199 -5.38 -17.72 -10.71
N VAL A 200 -4.86 -18.03 -9.52
CA VAL A 200 -3.49 -18.53 -9.34
C VAL A 200 -3.27 -19.84 -10.09
N ARG A 201 -4.21 -20.79 -10.00
CA ARG A 201 -4.12 -22.09 -10.67
C ARG A 201 -4.04 -21.95 -12.19
N THR A 202 -4.80 -21.00 -12.74
CA THR A 202 -4.88 -20.76 -14.19
C THR A 202 -3.70 -19.92 -14.69
N ARG A 203 -3.35 -18.85 -13.98
CA ARG A 203 -2.35 -17.86 -14.41
C ARG A 203 -0.91 -18.29 -14.12
N TYR A 204 -0.71 -19.06 -13.04
CA TYR A 204 0.60 -19.49 -12.55
C TYR A 204 0.68 -21.01 -12.32
N PRO A 205 0.41 -21.86 -13.33
CA PRO A 205 0.36 -23.33 -13.16
C PRO A 205 1.70 -23.94 -12.72
N ARG A 206 2.82 -23.23 -12.93
CA ARG A 206 4.17 -23.66 -12.51
C ARG A 206 4.50 -23.28 -11.06
N GLN A 207 3.62 -22.58 -10.36
CA GLN A 207 3.82 -22.14 -8.97
C GLN A 207 2.71 -22.70 -8.05
N PRO A 208 2.65 -24.01 -7.81
CA PRO A 208 1.54 -24.65 -7.10
C PRO A 208 1.37 -24.17 -5.66
N THR A 209 2.43 -23.64 -5.03
CA THR A 209 2.40 -23.11 -3.65
C THR A 209 2.05 -21.63 -3.57
N ARG A 210 1.88 -20.93 -4.71
CA ARG A 210 1.69 -19.47 -4.74
C ARG A 210 0.45 -19.03 -3.97
N PHE A 211 -0.67 -19.73 -4.12
CA PHE A 211 -1.91 -19.44 -3.40
C PHE A 211 -1.69 -19.47 -1.88
N GLY A 212 -1.08 -20.55 -1.37
CA GLY A 212 -0.76 -20.68 0.05
C GLY A 212 0.22 -19.60 0.53
N ARG A 213 1.23 -19.24 -0.26
CA ARG A 213 2.19 -18.17 0.08
C ARG A 213 1.52 -16.80 0.17
N LEU A 214 0.55 -16.50 -0.70
CA LEU A 214 -0.25 -15.27 -0.65
C LEU A 214 -1.12 -15.25 0.62
N LEU A 215 -1.82 -16.35 0.91
CA LEU A 215 -2.66 -16.46 2.10
C LEU A 215 -1.86 -16.38 3.41
N LEU A 216 -0.61 -16.84 3.44
CA LEU A 216 0.26 -16.73 4.62
C LEU A 216 0.66 -15.28 4.94
N LEU A 217 0.51 -14.32 4.03
CA LEU A 217 0.69 -12.90 4.33
C LEU A 217 -0.48 -12.33 5.15
N VAL A 218 -1.70 -12.85 4.96
CA VAL A 218 -2.90 -12.39 5.66
C VAL A 218 -2.77 -12.47 7.20
N PRO A 219 -2.42 -13.61 7.82
CA PRO A 219 -2.24 -13.66 9.27
C PRO A 219 -1.04 -12.83 9.74
N SER A 220 0.03 -12.70 8.94
CA SER A 220 1.16 -11.83 9.29
C SER A 220 0.74 -10.36 9.36
N LEU A 221 -0.10 -9.89 8.43
CA LEU A 221 -0.66 -8.54 8.46
C LEU A 221 -1.54 -8.31 9.70
N ARG A 222 -2.41 -9.28 10.01
CA ARG A 222 -3.31 -9.23 11.18
C ARG A 222 -2.58 -9.24 12.53
N ALA A 223 -1.35 -9.75 12.58
CA ALA A 223 -0.56 -9.82 13.81
C ALA A 223 -0.05 -8.46 14.31
N ILE A 224 -0.12 -7.42 13.48
CA ILE A 224 0.38 -6.08 13.80
C ILE A 224 -0.73 -5.26 14.45
N ARG A 225 -0.47 -4.66 15.61
CA ARG A 225 -1.43 -3.79 16.29
C ARG A 225 -1.65 -2.48 15.52
N PRO A 226 -2.89 -1.93 15.52
CA PRO A 226 -3.17 -0.61 14.95
C PRO A 226 -2.23 0.47 15.49
N LEU A 227 -2.03 0.50 16.81
CA LEU A 227 -1.18 1.49 17.50
C LEU A 227 0.24 1.58 16.91
N THR A 228 0.83 0.44 16.54
CA THR A 228 2.17 0.41 15.95
C THR A 228 2.20 1.06 14.57
N VAL A 229 1.16 0.84 13.76
CA VAL A 229 1.00 1.48 12.45
C VAL A 229 0.75 2.98 12.61
N GLU A 230 -0.11 3.38 13.55
CA GLU A 230 -0.41 4.79 13.84
C GLU A 230 0.84 5.57 14.24
N LEU A 231 1.58 5.08 15.24
CA LEU A 231 2.76 5.76 15.75
C LEU A 231 3.90 5.83 14.74
N LEU A 232 4.06 4.77 13.93
CA LEU A 232 5.15 4.66 12.98
C LEU A 232 4.92 5.52 11.72
N PHE A 233 3.70 5.53 11.20
CA PHE A 233 3.40 6.12 9.89
C PHE A 233 2.60 7.41 9.94
N PHE A 234 1.82 7.63 11.01
CA PHE A 234 0.80 8.69 11.01
C PHE A 234 0.95 9.72 12.14
N LYS A 235 1.74 9.43 13.18
CA LYS A 235 1.91 10.31 14.35
C LYS A 235 2.20 11.78 14.01
N GLU A 236 3.10 12.02 13.04
CA GLU A 236 3.50 13.38 12.67
C GLU A 236 2.52 14.05 11.69
N THR A 237 1.77 13.26 10.93
CA THR A 237 0.85 13.77 9.90
C THR A 237 -0.54 14.04 10.45
N ILE A 238 -1.02 13.19 11.37
CA ILE A 238 -2.40 13.19 11.88
C ILE A 238 -2.45 13.63 13.35
N GLY A 239 -1.34 13.54 14.08
CA GLY A 239 -1.27 13.91 15.50
C GLY A 239 -2.01 12.89 16.38
N GLU A 240 -2.78 13.41 17.34
CA GLU A 240 -3.49 12.61 18.35
C GLU A 240 -4.88 12.12 17.90
N ILE A 241 -5.27 12.38 16.64
CA ILE A 241 -6.57 11.96 16.12
C ILE A 241 -6.52 10.46 15.78
N PRO A 242 -7.38 9.60 16.36
CA PRO A 242 -7.40 8.19 16.03
C PRO A 242 -7.72 7.96 14.55
N ILE A 243 -7.02 7.03 13.91
CA ILE A 243 -7.25 6.75 12.48
C ILE A 243 -8.69 6.30 12.23
N THR A 244 -9.30 5.56 13.16
CA THR A 244 -10.69 5.12 13.06
C THR A 244 -11.69 6.27 12.92
N GLN A 245 -11.43 7.41 13.56
CA GLN A 245 -12.23 8.62 13.40
C GLN A 245 -12.03 9.23 12.01
N LEU A 246 -10.77 9.38 11.58
CA LEU A 246 -10.43 9.90 10.25
C LEU A 246 -11.04 9.04 9.13
N LEU A 247 -11.05 7.72 9.28
CA LEU A 247 -11.67 6.80 8.31
C LEU A 247 -13.16 7.07 8.16
N GLY A 248 -13.87 7.34 9.26
CA GLY A 248 -15.28 7.73 9.21
C GLY A 248 -15.46 8.99 8.36
N ASP A 249 -14.68 10.03 8.64
CA ASP A 249 -14.72 11.27 7.87
C ASP A 249 -14.41 11.01 6.38
N MET A 250 -13.32 10.32 6.07
CA MET A 250 -12.94 10.00 4.68
C MET A 250 -13.99 9.15 3.94
N TYR A 251 -14.69 8.27 4.66
CA TYR A 251 -15.71 7.40 4.09
C TYR A 251 -17.00 8.15 3.74
N TYR A 252 -17.38 9.15 4.55
CA TYR A 252 -18.64 9.88 4.40
C TYR A 252 -18.51 11.28 3.77
N MET A 253 -17.33 11.91 3.79
CA MET A 253 -17.11 13.32 3.37
C MET A 253 -17.26 13.57 1.86
N GLU A 254 -17.20 12.55 0.99
CA GLU A 254 -17.32 12.77 -0.46
C GLU A 254 -18.77 12.89 -0.98
N LYS A 255 -19.77 12.94 -0.08
CA LYS A 255 -21.15 13.30 -0.47
C LYS A 255 -21.37 14.81 -0.65
N CYS A 256 -20.37 15.66 -0.41
CA CYS A 256 -20.51 17.12 -0.51
C CYS A 256 -20.09 17.75 -1.85
N VAL A 257 -20.05 16.99 -2.95
CA VAL A 257 -19.89 17.56 -4.30
C VAL A 257 -20.99 17.03 -5.23
N THR A 258 -22.21 17.52 -5.03
CA THR A 258 -23.25 17.65 -6.07
C THR A 258 -24.05 18.91 -5.75
N THR A 259 -23.64 20.08 -6.27
CA THR A 259 -24.19 20.77 -7.47
C THR A 259 -25.49 21.55 -7.16
N PRO A 260 -25.80 22.67 -7.83
CA PRO A 260 -25.80 22.84 -9.29
C PRO A 260 -24.51 23.43 -9.87
#